data_AF-A0AAV2I3Q8-F1
#
_entry.id   AF-A0AAV2I3Q8-F1
#
_cell.length_a   1.000
_cell.length_b   1.000
_cell.length_c   1.000
_cell.angle_alpha   90.00
_cell.angle_beta   90.00
_cell.angle_gamma   90.00
#
_symmetry.space_group_name_H-M   'P 1'
#
loop_
_entity.id
_entity.type
_entity.pdbx_description
1 polymer ?
#
loop_
_entity_poly.entity_id
_entity_poly.type
_entity_poly.pdbx_seq_one_letter_code
_entity_poly.pdbx_strand_id
1 'polypeptide(L)'
;MPCRKSQNKIDDLSRSFVLNFMKGNMIFVTTLSLLLASGLAQVHVGPIGVPLSTAGNCYHCDPHANPFPACLATPITCHAGEVCAVTYYGDAPQIKCQREGDCAKDVSHAVGLCGGGGVQLQNGRCELCCKTQDCVAAITTQLKDSLSSGLLCPGVCAQNNIGACFTSATRCYEGQFCEVGVNDQLSVQGHCKNIHDYQKCLTDQARDTCTLSVGHVGHAAKCVWDCCNTSSCLNTHFGAYWNTGAFTAQNLGHIYCGECADGSCSLAGQTKNVSCDTGMCSWTVHNRLDGGSTVSSGCTSQNQCWTQWWEQTRHNQYCMDQFMFGASPNQNLDCTFCCHASYDCNIGTKYRNQLVHW
;
A
#
# COMPACT_ATOMS: atom_id res chain seq x y z
N MET A 1 25.57 -9.01 -47.90
CA MET A 1 24.65 -8.20 -48.73
C MET A 1 24.31 -6.93 -47.96
N PRO A 2 24.75 -5.73 -48.39
CA PRO A 2 24.42 -4.47 -47.71
C PRO A 2 23.45 -3.61 -48.55
N CYS A 3 22.41 -3.08 -47.93
CA CYS A 3 21.55 -2.02 -48.47
C CYS A 3 20.98 -1.24 -47.28
N ARG A 4 20.77 0.08 -47.28
CA ARG A 4 21.29 1.25 -47.99
C ARG A 4 20.68 2.42 -47.20
N LYS A 5 21.45 3.45 -46.87
CA LYS A 5 20.95 4.69 -46.25
C LYS A 5 19.93 5.37 -47.17
N SER A 6 18.90 5.98 -46.57
CA SER A 6 18.12 7.06 -47.17
C SER A 6 17.98 8.19 -46.15
N GLN A 7 18.72 9.27 -46.40
CA GLN A 7 18.50 10.61 -45.85
C GLN A 7 17.89 11.45 -46.97
N ASN A 8 16.77 12.12 -46.71
CA ASN A 8 16.30 13.35 -47.36
C ASN A 8 15.14 13.89 -46.48
N LYS A 9 15.28 15.03 -45.80
CA LYS A 9 15.25 16.42 -46.30
C LYS A 9 13.81 16.93 -46.45
N ILE A 10 13.29 17.60 -45.42
CA ILE A 10 12.27 18.66 -45.51
C ILE A 10 12.58 19.70 -44.41
N ASP A 11 13.37 20.70 -44.77
CA ASP A 11 13.35 22.03 -44.17
C ASP A 11 12.31 22.84 -44.96
N ASP A 12 11.35 23.46 -44.28
CA ASP A 12 10.72 24.77 -44.61
C ASP A 12 9.35 24.83 -43.94
N LEU A 13 9.19 25.70 -42.92
CA LEU A 13 7.97 26.45 -42.59
C LEU A 13 8.17 27.20 -41.26
N SER A 14 9.07 28.19 -41.25
CA SER A 14 9.09 29.20 -40.20
C SER A 14 9.69 30.50 -40.74
N ARG A 15 8.88 31.31 -41.44
CA ARG A 15 9.09 32.75 -41.69
C ARG A 15 8.04 33.25 -42.69
N SER A 16 6.99 33.89 -42.18
CA SER A 16 6.30 35.03 -42.80
C SER A 16 5.01 35.30 -42.05
N PHE A 17 5.03 36.20 -41.06
CA PHE A 17 3.85 36.97 -40.66
C PHE A 17 4.26 38.16 -39.78
N VAL A 18 5.09 39.05 -40.32
CA VAL A 18 5.35 40.37 -39.74
C VAL A 18 5.48 41.37 -40.90
N LEU A 19 4.72 42.47 -40.78
CA LEU A 19 4.71 43.69 -41.60
C LEU A 19 3.97 43.64 -42.95
N ASN A 20 2.73 44.15 -42.96
CA ASN A 20 2.36 45.43 -43.57
C ASN A 20 0.84 45.53 -43.64
N PHE A 21 0.25 46.54 -42.99
CA PHE A 21 -0.70 47.49 -43.60
C PHE A 21 -1.17 48.50 -42.54
N MET A 22 -0.44 49.61 -42.45
CA MET A 22 -1.03 50.89 -42.11
C MET A 22 -1.63 51.48 -43.39
N LYS A 23 -2.91 51.83 -43.39
CA LYS A 23 -3.47 53.03 -44.05
C LYS A 23 -4.98 53.13 -43.82
N GLY A 24 -5.38 54.24 -43.18
CA GLY A 24 -6.66 54.90 -43.42
C GLY A 24 -7.87 54.39 -42.66
N ASN A 25 -8.18 54.98 -41.51
CA ASN A 25 -9.26 55.97 -41.47
C ASN A 25 -9.28 56.70 -40.12
N MET A 26 -9.09 58.00 -40.26
CA MET A 26 -9.30 59.04 -39.27
C MET A 26 -10.83 59.31 -39.20
N ILE A 27 -11.30 59.78 -38.04
CA ILE A 27 -12.64 60.35 -37.72
C ILE A 27 -13.54 59.43 -36.87
N PHE A 28 -13.58 59.77 -35.57
CA PHE A 28 -14.61 59.59 -34.52
C PHE A 28 -13.86 59.42 -33.18
N VAL A 29 -13.17 60.43 -32.64
CA VAL A 29 -13.70 61.63 -31.94
C VAL A 29 -14.82 61.27 -30.94
N THR A 30 -14.35 61.07 -29.71
CA THR A 30 -14.94 61.54 -28.44
C THR A 30 -16.37 61.13 -28.08
N THR A 31 -16.51 60.12 -27.22
CA THR A 31 -17.46 60.10 -26.07
C THR A 31 -17.36 58.77 -25.30
N LEU A 32 -16.28 58.54 -24.55
CA LEU A 32 -16.35 57.57 -23.44
C LEU A 32 -15.31 57.85 -22.34
N SER A 33 -15.23 59.11 -21.94
CA SER A 33 -14.50 59.55 -20.75
C SER A 33 -15.51 59.96 -19.68
N LEU A 34 -16.26 59.01 -19.09
CA LEU A 34 -17.07 59.29 -17.89
C LEU A 34 -17.54 58.02 -17.15
N LEU A 35 -16.64 57.13 -16.72
CA LEU A 35 -16.96 56.05 -15.76
C LEU A 35 -15.72 55.62 -14.95
N LEU A 36 -14.91 56.59 -14.52
CA LEU A 36 -13.87 56.43 -13.49
C LEU A 36 -14.29 57.16 -12.22
N ALA A 37 -15.24 56.59 -11.50
CA ALA A 37 -15.52 56.97 -10.12
C ALA A 37 -16.08 55.77 -9.36
N SER A 38 -15.45 55.48 -8.22
CA SER A 38 -15.89 54.54 -7.16
C SER A 38 -15.41 53.09 -7.29
N GLY A 39 -14.15 52.86 -6.90
CA GLY A 39 -13.62 51.53 -6.66
C GLY A 39 -12.30 51.57 -5.90
N LEU A 40 -12.27 52.21 -4.73
CA LEU A 40 -11.16 52.02 -3.77
C LEU A 40 -11.25 50.61 -3.19
N ALA A 41 -10.86 49.61 -3.97
CA ALA A 41 -10.45 48.33 -3.43
C ALA A 41 -9.14 48.59 -2.67
N GLN A 42 -9.20 48.55 -1.34
CA GLN A 42 -8.01 48.40 -0.52
C GLN A 42 -7.32 47.11 -0.95
N VAL A 43 -6.27 47.24 -1.76
CA VAL A 43 -5.29 46.18 -1.92
C VAL A 43 -4.58 46.10 -0.57
N HIS A 44 -5.08 45.20 0.28
CA HIS A 44 -4.34 44.72 1.43
C HIS A 44 -3.11 44.01 0.84
N VAL A 45 -2.01 44.74 0.73
CA VAL A 45 -0.68 44.14 0.61
C VAL A 45 -0.43 43.51 1.96
N GLY A 46 -0.97 42.30 2.14
CA GLY A 46 -0.63 41.43 3.26
C GLY A 46 0.88 41.24 3.31
N PRO A 47 1.45 40.94 4.48
CA PRO A 47 2.89 40.85 4.65
C PRO A 47 3.51 39.96 3.57
N ILE A 48 4.36 40.59 2.75
CA ILE A 48 5.28 39.91 1.84
C ILE A 48 6.21 39.10 2.73
N GLY A 49 5.92 37.82 2.87
CA GLY A 49 6.67 36.94 3.75
C GLY A 49 5.86 35.81 4.35
N VAL A 50 5.01 35.14 3.56
CA VAL A 50 4.81 33.71 3.84
C VAL A 50 6.06 33.05 3.26
N PRO A 51 7.02 32.57 4.07
CA PRO A 51 8.15 31.84 3.53
C PRO A 51 7.59 30.72 2.67
N LEU A 52 8.06 30.63 1.43
CA LEU A 52 7.72 29.54 0.52
C LEU A 52 7.79 28.25 1.34
N SER A 53 6.62 27.61 1.44
CA SER A 53 6.32 26.36 2.12
C SER A 53 7.59 25.56 2.39
N THR A 54 7.98 25.50 3.66
CA THR A 54 9.05 24.68 4.25
C THR A 54 9.31 23.46 3.38
N ALA A 55 10.48 23.44 2.73
CA ALA A 55 10.96 22.28 1.98
C ALA A 55 10.76 21.03 2.85
N GLY A 56 9.91 20.11 2.39
CA GLY A 56 9.60 18.90 3.14
C GLY A 56 10.87 18.10 3.40
N ASN A 57 10.93 17.42 4.54
CA ASN A 57 12.02 16.49 4.83
C ASN A 57 12.10 15.43 3.73
N CYS A 58 13.31 15.17 3.25
CA CYS A 58 13.66 14.12 2.30
C CYS A 58 14.71 13.19 2.96
N TYR A 59 15.22 12.23 2.21
CA TYR A 59 16.24 11.29 2.68
C TYR A 59 17.34 11.16 1.62
N HIS A 60 18.51 10.67 2.03
CA HIS A 60 19.59 10.31 1.13
C HIS A 60 19.81 8.80 1.17
N CYS A 61 18.98 8.08 0.42
CA CYS A 61 19.03 6.62 0.30
C CYS A 61 19.79 6.24 -0.97
N ASP A 62 20.90 5.55 -0.78
CA ASP A 62 21.77 5.03 -1.83
C ASP A 62 22.03 3.53 -1.56
N PRO A 63 21.97 2.64 -2.57
CA PRO A 63 22.13 1.20 -2.37
C PRO A 63 23.47 0.80 -1.77
N HIS A 64 24.50 1.64 -1.92
CA HIS A 64 25.87 1.33 -1.51
C HIS A 64 26.26 2.04 -0.20
N ALA A 65 25.91 3.32 -0.06
CA ALA A 65 26.34 4.13 1.08
C ALA A 65 25.35 4.10 2.25
N ASN A 66 24.06 4.29 1.97
CA ASN A 66 23.00 4.43 2.97
C ASN A 66 21.75 3.68 2.48
N PRO A 67 21.70 2.35 2.65
CA PRO A 67 20.63 1.55 2.10
C PRO A 67 19.29 1.84 2.80
N PHE A 68 18.20 1.68 2.07
CA PHE A 68 16.85 1.69 2.63
C PHE A 68 16.61 0.40 3.44
N PRO A 69 15.89 0.45 4.58
CA PRO A 69 15.25 1.60 5.21
C PRO A 69 16.17 2.37 6.18
N ALA A 70 17.43 1.98 6.35
CA ALA A 70 18.33 2.58 7.34
C ALA A 70 18.56 4.08 7.09
N CYS A 71 18.62 4.51 5.83
CA CYS A 71 18.71 5.93 5.44
C CYS A 71 17.57 6.81 5.98
N LEU A 72 16.43 6.23 6.36
CA LEU A 72 15.29 6.99 6.89
C LEU A 72 15.53 7.54 8.30
N ALA A 73 16.57 7.06 9.01
CA ALA A 73 16.94 7.56 10.32
C ALA A 73 17.55 8.98 10.28
N THR A 74 18.03 9.42 9.11
CA THR A 74 18.73 10.70 8.93
C THR A 74 18.00 11.54 7.88
N PRO A 75 16.92 12.26 8.26
CA PRO A 75 16.23 13.15 7.34
C PRO A 75 17.14 14.31 6.93
N ILE A 76 17.00 14.74 5.68
CA ILE A 76 17.67 15.91 5.12
C ILE A 76 16.62 16.91 4.61
N THR A 77 17.00 18.17 4.48
CA THR A 77 16.13 19.20 3.90
C THR A 77 16.65 19.56 2.51
N CYS A 78 15.78 19.49 1.50
CA CYS A 78 16.15 19.87 0.14
C CYS A 78 16.32 21.40 0.00
N HIS A 79 17.18 21.84 -0.93
CA HIS A 79 17.38 23.26 -1.18
C HIS A 79 16.16 23.88 -1.88
N ALA A 80 16.11 25.22 -1.93
CA ALA A 80 15.07 25.93 -2.68
C ALA A 80 15.11 25.54 -4.16
N GLY A 81 13.95 25.15 -4.71
CA GLY A 81 13.82 24.66 -6.09
C GLY A 81 14.16 23.18 -6.28
N GLU A 82 14.43 22.45 -5.20
CA GLU A 82 14.57 21.00 -5.19
C GLU A 82 13.32 20.32 -4.62
N VAL A 83 13.11 19.09 -5.06
CA VAL A 83 12.06 18.17 -4.61
C VAL A 83 12.70 16.88 -4.15
N CYS A 84 11.97 16.10 -3.36
CA CYS A 84 12.41 14.76 -2.99
C CYS A 84 12.05 13.78 -4.12
N ALA A 85 13.06 13.34 -4.88
CA ALA A 85 12.90 12.33 -5.91
C ALA A 85 13.04 10.93 -5.28
N VAL A 86 12.02 10.10 -5.49
CA VAL A 86 11.99 8.71 -5.03
C VAL A 86 11.97 7.82 -6.28
N THR A 87 13.09 7.15 -6.55
CA THR A 87 13.23 6.19 -7.65
C THR A 87 13.28 4.78 -7.07
N TYR A 88 12.39 3.89 -7.51
CA TYR A 88 12.34 2.54 -6.99
C TYR A 88 12.14 1.51 -8.10
N TYR A 89 12.79 0.38 -7.94
CA TYR A 89 12.71 -0.81 -8.80
C TYR A 89 13.45 -1.88 -8.02
N GLY A 90 12.77 -2.92 -7.56
CA GLY A 90 13.45 -3.83 -6.66
C GLY A 90 13.44 -3.37 -5.20
N ASP A 91 14.36 -3.98 -4.47
CA ASP A 91 14.54 -3.92 -3.03
C ASP A 91 15.34 -2.70 -2.55
N ALA A 92 15.91 -1.93 -3.48
CA ALA A 92 16.82 -0.82 -3.20
C ALA A 92 16.27 0.51 -3.72
N PRO A 93 15.22 1.08 -3.09
CA PRO A 93 14.73 2.40 -3.46
C PRO A 93 15.81 3.46 -3.19
N GLN A 94 15.94 4.37 -4.15
CA GLN A 94 16.81 5.53 -4.11
C GLN A 94 15.97 6.76 -3.77
N ILE A 95 16.42 7.52 -2.77
CA ILE A 95 15.75 8.75 -2.33
C ILE A 95 16.81 9.84 -2.27
N LYS A 96 16.57 10.97 -2.93
CA LYS A 96 17.49 12.10 -2.93
C LYS A 96 16.75 13.41 -3.20
N CYS A 97 17.35 14.51 -2.79
CA CYS A 97 16.95 15.82 -3.29
C CYS A 97 17.41 15.97 -4.75
N GLN A 98 16.51 16.44 -5.61
CA GLN A 98 16.76 16.67 -7.03
C GLN A 98 16.07 17.97 -7.46
N ARG A 99 16.66 18.72 -8.39
CA ARG A 99 16.01 19.93 -8.92
C ARG A 99 14.64 19.60 -9.50
N GLU A 100 13.65 20.43 -9.20
CA GLU A 100 12.27 20.21 -9.61
C GLU A 100 12.14 20.01 -11.12
N GLY A 101 12.84 20.82 -11.91
CA GLY A 101 12.83 20.72 -13.38
C GLY A 101 13.44 19.43 -13.91
N ASP A 102 14.46 18.89 -13.24
CA ASP A 102 15.09 17.63 -13.64
C ASP A 102 14.14 16.45 -13.33
N CYS A 103 13.56 16.42 -12.13
CA CYS A 103 12.58 15.40 -11.75
C CYS A 103 11.35 15.45 -12.68
N ALA A 104 10.82 16.65 -12.98
CA ALA A 104 9.71 16.84 -13.91
C ALA A 104 10.05 16.37 -15.33
N LYS A 105 11.30 16.55 -15.78
CA LYS A 105 11.77 16.10 -17.08
C LYS A 105 11.84 14.57 -17.14
N ASP A 106 12.31 13.93 -16.07
CA ASP A 106 12.41 12.47 -15.99
C ASP A 106 11.02 11.82 -16.05
N VAL A 107 10.07 12.33 -15.26
CA VAL A 107 8.68 11.82 -15.24
C VAL A 107 7.85 12.19 -16.49
N SER A 108 8.28 13.18 -17.29
CA SER A 108 7.56 13.55 -18.52
C SER A 108 7.62 12.49 -19.63
N HIS A 109 8.52 11.51 -19.50
CA HIS A 109 8.66 10.37 -20.41
C HIS A 109 8.09 9.07 -19.83
N ALA A 110 7.05 9.19 -18.99
CA ALA A 110 6.37 8.05 -18.39
C ALA A 110 5.79 7.09 -19.44
N VAL A 111 5.98 5.79 -19.23
CA VAL A 111 5.36 4.70 -20.02
C VAL A 111 4.15 4.09 -19.31
N GLY A 112 3.95 4.37 -18.02
CA GLY A 112 2.88 3.81 -17.22
C GLY A 112 2.81 4.37 -15.80
N LEU A 113 1.98 3.75 -14.97
CA LEU A 113 1.85 4.03 -13.53
C LEU A 113 2.45 2.88 -12.72
N CYS A 114 3.01 3.19 -11.56
CA CYS A 114 3.60 2.17 -10.70
C CYS A 114 2.70 1.75 -9.54
N GLY A 115 2.83 0.48 -9.13
CA GLY A 115 2.24 -0.05 -7.92
C GLY A 115 2.84 0.66 -6.71
N GLY A 116 2.07 1.54 -6.09
CA GLY A 116 2.49 2.40 -4.98
C GLY A 116 2.72 3.86 -5.30
N GLY A 117 2.33 4.29 -6.50
CA GLY A 117 2.30 5.69 -6.87
C GLY A 117 3.53 6.11 -7.68
N GLY A 118 3.45 7.29 -8.30
CA GLY A 118 4.45 7.74 -9.27
C GLY A 118 4.24 7.13 -10.65
N VAL A 119 5.25 7.28 -11.51
CA VAL A 119 5.20 6.88 -12.91
C VAL A 119 6.30 5.87 -13.24
N GLN A 120 5.99 4.96 -14.15
CA GLN A 120 6.96 4.02 -14.68
C GLN A 120 7.73 4.68 -15.84
N LEU A 121 9.06 4.61 -15.79
CA LEU A 121 9.96 5.07 -16.85
C LEU A 121 10.23 3.95 -17.86
N GLN A 122 10.83 4.29 -19.01
CA GLN A 122 11.12 3.33 -20.09
C GLN A 122 11.99 2.14 -19.68
N ASN A 123 12.84 2.30 -18.67
CA ASN A 123 13.69 1.23 -18.12
C ASN A 123 12.98 0.36 -17.09
N GLY A 124 11.65 0.53 -16.91
CA GLY A 124 10.84 -0.21 -15.95
C GLY A 124 10.92 0.32 -14.52
N ARG A 125 11.81 1.27 -14.22
CA ARG A 125 11.92 1.89 -12.89
C ARG A 125 10.74 2.83 -12.65
N CYS A 126 10.37 2.96 -11.39
CA CYS A 126 9.33 3.87 -10.94
C CYS A 126 9.95 5.14 -10.36
N GLU A 127 9.36 6.29 -10.64
CA GLU A 127 9.81 7.57 -10.11
C GLU A 127 8.64 8.43 -9.62
N LEU A 128 8.83 9.08 -8.47
CA LEU A 128 7.89 10.02 -7.88
C LEU A 128 8.61 11.28 -7.39
N CYS A 129 8.13 12.45 -7.84
CA CYS A 129 8.64 13.76 -7.43
C CYS A 129 7.79 14.34 -6.29
N CYS A 130 8.25 14.21 -5.06
CA CYS A 130 7.53 14.68 -3.88
C CYS A 130 7.90 16.13 -3.51
N LYS A 131 6.89 17.01 -3.49
CA LYS A 131 7.00 18.41 -3.04
C LYS A 131 6.63 18.63 -1.57
N THR A 132 5.94 17.66 -0.96
CA THR A 132 5.42 17.75 0.40
C THR A 132 5.95 16.61 1.26
N GLN A 133 6.04 16.83 2.57
CA GLN A 133 6.43 15.79 3.51
C GLN A 133 5.44 14.62 3.52
N ASP A 134 4.14 14.89 3.34
CA ASP A 134 3.11 13.85 3.28
C ASP A 134 3.33 12.90 2.09
N CYS A 135 3.75 13.43 0.93
CA CYS A 135 4.10 12.61 -0.23
C CYS A 135 5.27 11.67 0.09
N VAL A 136 6.33 12.21 0.71
CA VAL A 136 7.51 11.42 1.09
C VAL A 136 7.16 10.37 2.15
N ALA A 137 6.36 10.74 3.15
CA ALA A 137 5.93 9.83 4.21
C ALA A 137 5.06 8.68 3.66
N ALA A 138 4.11 8.99 2.77
CA ALA A 138 3.25 7.99 2.15
C ALA A 138 4.05 6.97 1.34
N ILE A 139 4.93 7.43 0.43
CA ILE A 139 5.71 6.52 -0.40
C ILE A 139 6.74 5.74 0.41
N THR A 140 7.40 6.34 1.40
CA THR A 140 8.37 5.62 2.23
C THR A 140 7.71 4.59 3.14
N THR A 141 6.52 4.87 3.67
CA THR A 141 5.71 3.88 4.40
C THR A 141 5.34 2.73 3.49
N GLN A 142 4.81 3.03 2.30
CA GLN A 142 4.45 1.99 1.36
C GLN A 142 5.65 1.16 0.88
N LEU A 143 6.81 1.77 0.65
CA LEU A 143 8.03 1.05 0.29
C LEU A 143 8.52 0.17 1.45
N LYS A 144 8.47 0.67 2.69
CA LYS A 144 8.73 -0.17 3.88
C LYS A 144 7.78 -1.35 3.95
N ASP A 145 6.49 -1.12 3.73
CA ASP A 145 5.47 -2.16 3.74
C ASP A 145 5.70 -3.16 2.60
N SER A 146 6.04 -2.70 1.40
CA SER A 146 6.29 -3.55 0.24
C SER A 146 7.55 -4.40 0.44
N LEU A 147 8.63 -3.82 0.95
CA LEU A 147 9.89 -4.53 1.24
C LEU A 147 9.74 -5.48 2.44
N SER A 148 8.96 -5.08 3.44
CA SER A 148 8.58 -5.96 4.54
C SER A 148 7.47 -6.95 4.14
N SER A 149 6.89 -6.84 2.95
CA SER A 149 5.90 -7.78 2.39
C SER A 149 6.50 -8.85 1.48
N GLY A 150 7.84 -8.92 1.35
CA GLY A 150 8.53 -9.95 0.55
C GLY A 150 7.92 -11.34 0.76
N LEU A 151 7.91 -12.18 -0.27
CA LEU A 151 7.19 -13.45 -0.22
C LEU A 151 7.59 -14.29 1.00
N LEU A 152 6.67 -14.49 1.94
CA LEU A 152 6.92 -15.33 3.10
C LEU A 152 6.88 -16.80 2.66
N CYS A 153 8.05 -17.41 2.57
CA CYS A 153 8.20 -18.80 2.18
C CYS A 153 8.12 -19.69 3.42
N PRO A 154 7.28 -20.75 3.43
CA PRO A 154 7.19 -21.66 4.56
C PRO A 154 8.55 -22.25 4.91
N GLY A 155 8.80 -22.48 6.20
CA GLY A 155 9.96 -23.20 6.68
C GLY A 155 9.78 -24.71 6.53
N VAL A 156 10.37 -25.47 7.46
CA VAL A 156 10.28 -26.93 7.46
C VAL A 156 9.21 -27.38 8.44
N CYS A 157 8.28 -28.22 8.01
CA CYS A 157 7.30 -28.87 8.87
C CYS A 157 6.91 -30.26 8.39
N ALA A 158 6.22 -31.01 9.24
CA ALA A 158 5.60 -32.26 8.83
C ALA A 158 4.34 -31.97 7.98
N GLN A 159 4.10 -32.78 6.95
CA GLN A 159 2.95 -32.59 6.05
C GLN A 159 1.59 -32.63 6.78
N ASN A 160 1.48 -33.38 7.88
CA ASN A 160 0.27 -33.41 8.71
C ASN A 160 0.10 -32.18 9.63
N ASN A 161 1.07 -31.27 9.65
CA ASN A 161 1.07 -30.05 10.46
C ASN A 161 1.59 -28.86 9.65
N ILE A 162 0.90 -28.55 8.55
CA ILE A 162 1.24 -27.45 7.62
C ILE A 162 1.32 -26.09 8.33
N GLY A 163 0.51 -25.86 9.37
CA GLY A 163 0.59 -24.63 10.16
C GLY A 163 1.95 -24.39 10.82
N ALA A 164 2.66 -25.46 11.22
CA ALA A 164 3.98 -25.35 11.83
C ALA A 164 5.05 -24.83 10.86
N CYS A 165 4.84 -24.90 9.53
CA CYS A 165 5.79 -24.38 8.55
C CYS A 165 6.00 -22.86 8.71
N PHE A 166 5.01 -22.14 9.22
CA PHE A 166 5.13 -20.69 9.43
C PHE A 166 5.96 -20.31 10.65
N THR A 167 6.20 -21.23 11.59
CA THR A 167 7.07 -20.97 12.76
C THR A 167 8.54 -20.82 12.39
N SER A 168 8.95 -21.40 11.26
CA SER A 168 10.30 -21.32 10.69
C SER A 168 10.32 -20.69 9.29
N ALA A 169 9.24 -19.98 8.92
CA ALA A 169 9.14 -19.33 7.62
C ALA A 169 10.24 -18.28 7.43
N THR A 170 10.72 -18.18 6.19
CA THR A 170 11.75 -17.23 5.79
C THR A 170 11.16 -16.30 4.74
N ARG A 171 11.44 -15.01 4.88
CA ARG A 171 11.01 -14.02 3.88
C ARG A 171 11.98 -14.05 2.70
N CYS A 172 11.46 -14.28 1.50
CA CYS A 172 12.24 -14.16 0.28
C CYS A 172 12.45 -12.69 -0.06
N TYR A 173 13.66 -12.39 -0.53
CA TYR A 173 14.00 -11.07 -1.04
C TYR A 173 13.33 -10.82 -2.41
N GLU A 174 13.32 -9.57 -2.85
CA GLU A 174 12.84 -9.26 -4.20
C GLU A 174 13.74 -9.89 -5.25
N GLY A 175 13.17 -10.34 -6.37
CA GLY A 175 13.92 -11.13 -7.35
C GLY A 175 14.21 -12.58 -6.89
N GLN A 176 13.61 -13.01 -5.78
CA GLN A 176 13.51 -14.41 -5.40
C GLN A 176 12.07 -14.91 -5.53
N PHE A 177 11.93 -16.23 -5.56
CA PHE A 177 10.67 -16.94 -5.50
C PHE A 177 10.77 -18.04 -4.43
N CYS A 178 9.65 -18.48 -3.91
CA CYS A 178 9.56 -19.58 -2.97
C CYS A 178 9.30 -20.89 -3.72
N GLU A 179 10.25 -21.82 -3.65
CA GLU A 179 10.04 -23.21 -4.03
C GLU A 179 9.56 -23.98 -2.80
N VAL A 180 8.37 -24.56 -2.87
CA VAL A 180 7.83 -25.46 -1.85
C VAL A 180 8.01 -26.89 -2.35
N GLY A 181 8.68 -27.74 -1.58
CA GLY A 181 8.88 -29.14 -1.91
C GLY A 181 8.47 -30.07 -0.77
N VAL A 182 8.24 -31.34 -1.10
CA VAL A 182 8.02 -32.41 -0.13
C VAL A 182 9.16 -33.42 -0.27
N ASN A 183 9.78 -33.78 0.85
CA ASN A 183 10.86 -34.77 0.88
C ASN A 183 10.37 -36.18 1.20
N ASP A 184 11.28 -37.14 1.14
CA ASP A 184 11.02 -38.57 1.36
C ASP A 184 10.47 -38.90 2.77
N GLN A 185 10.57 -37.97 3.72
CA GLN A 185 10.08 -38.09 5.09
C GLN A 185 8.69 -37.46 5.27
N LEU A 186 8.01 -37.10 4.16
CA LEU A 186 6.76 -36.34 4.19
C LEU A 186 6.89 -35.01 4.95
N SER A 187 8.06 -34.38 4.84
CA SER A 187 8.28 -33.04 5.36
C SER A 187 8.16 -32.03 4.23
N VAL A 188 7.35 -31.00 4.48
CA VAL A 188 7.17 -29.84 3.61
C VAL A 188 8.26 -28.84 3.96
N GLN A 189 8.92 -28.30 2.94
CA GLN A 189 9.97 -27.30 3.10
C GLN A 189 9.83 -26.23 2.02
N GLY A 190 9.93 -24.96 2.41
CA GLY A 190 10.07 -23.85 1.47
C GLY A 190 11.51 -23.35 1.40
N HIS A 191 11.95 -22.98 0.20
CA HIS A 191 13.25 -22.37 -0.05
C HIS A 191 13.10 -21.14 -0.94
N CYS A 192 13.67 -20.02 -0.48
CA CYS A 192 13.82 -18.83 -1.32
C CYS A 192 14.95 -19.07 -2.33
N LYS A 193 14.60 -19.09 -3.61
CA LYS A 193 15.52 -19.25 -4.74
C LYS A 193 15.49 -18.03 -5.63
N ASN A 194 16.54 -17.81 -6.39
CA ASN A 194 16.60 -16.66 -7.30
C ASN A 194 15.64 -16.82 -8.48
N ILE A 195 15.05 -15.73 -8.95
CA ILE A 195 14.05 -15.74 -10.03
C ILE A 195 14.54 -16.37 -11.34
N HIS A 196 15.86 -16.43 -11.59
CA HIS A 196 16.41 -17.11 -12.75
C HIS A 196 16.17 -18.63 -12.75
N ASP A 197 15.98 -19.24 -11.57
CA ASP A 197 15.66 -20.66 -11.43
C ASP A 197 14.15 -20.94 -11.52
N TYR A 198 13.31 -19.91 -11.65
CA TYR A 198 11.86 -20.05 -11.57
C TYR A 198 11.30 -20.97 -12.66
N GLN A 199 11.79 -20.85 -13.90
CA GLN A 199 11.35 -21.73 -14.97
C GLN A 199 11.75 -23.19 -14.71
N LYS A 200 12.98 -23.41 -14.22
CA LYS A 200 13.43 -24.75 -13.84
C LYS A 200 12.52 -25.35 -12.76
N CYS A 201 12.15 -24.56 -11.74
CA CYS A 201 11.20 -24.98 -10.72
C CYS A 201 9.87 -25.42 -11.34
N LEU A 202 9.27 -24.61 -12.23
CA LEU A 202 8.01 -24.97 -12.90
C LEU A 202 8.14 -26.27 -13.73
N THR A 203 9.30 -26.47 -14.37
CA THR A 203 9.60 -27.70 -15.10
C THR A 203 9.72 -28.91 -14.17
N ASP A 204 10.40 -28.76 -13.03
CA ASP A 204 10.55 -29.81 -12.02
C ASP A 204 9.19 -30.13 -11.36
N GLN A 205 8.35 -29.14 -11.08
CA GLN A 205 6.97 -29.29 -10.59
C GLN A 205 6.09 -30.09 -11.57
N ALA A 206 6.22 -29.81 -12.88
CA ALA A 206 5.47 -30.52 -13.91
C ALA A 206 5.95 -31.97 -14.11
N ARG A 207 7.25 -32.24 -13.89
CA ARG A 207 7.84 -33.58 -14.03
C ARG A 207 7.50 -34.49 -12.86
N ASP A 208 7.64 -33.97 -11.64
CA ASP A 208 7.58 -34.74 -10.40
C ASP A 208 6.42 -34.25 -9.54
N THR A 209 5.18 -34.52 -9.98
CA THR A 209 3.98 -34.04 -9.29
C THR A 209 3.85 -34.72 -7.92
N CYS A 210 3.81 -33.92 -6.84
CA CYS A 210 3.61 -34.43 -5.49
C CYS A 210 2.24 -35.10 -5.35
N THR A 211 2.19 -36.42 -5.52
CA THR A 211 0.98 -37.22 -5.31
C THR A 211 0.86 -37.54 -3.83
N LEU A 212 -0.02 -36.83 -3.12
CA LEU A 212 -0.29 -37.04 -1.70
C LEU A 212 -1.16 -38.29 -1.44
N SER A 213 -0.91 -39.37 -2.19
CA SER A 213 -1.67 -40.61 -2.06
C SER A 213 -1.15 -41.40 -0.87
N VAL A 214 -1.96 -41.47 0.20
CA VAL A 214 -1.69 -42.10 1.51
C VAL A 214 -1.52 -43.64 1.46
N GLY A 215 -1.20 -44.23 0.30
CA GLY A 215 -1.42 -45.66 0.05
C GLY A 215 -0.19 -46.52 -0.27
N HIS A 216 0.95 -45.93 -0.65
CA HIS A 216 2.09 -46.74 -1.09
C HIS A 216 3.39 -46.31 -0.40
N VAL A 217 3.91 -47.22 0.43
CA VAL A 217 5.26 -47.18 1.00
C VAL A 217 6.28 -47.47 -0.11
N GLY A 218 6.33 -46.60 -1.11
CA GLY A 218 7.45 -46.44 -2.02
C GLY A 218 8.15 -45.16 -1.61
N HIS A 219 9.48 -45.14 -1.66
CA HIS A 219 10.26 -43.92 -1.41
C HIS A 219 9.70 -42.77 -2.23
N ALA A 220 8.97 -41.85 -1.59
CA ALA A 220 8.45 -40.67 -2.26
C ALA A 220 9.67 -39.84 -2.64
N ALA A 221 10.03 -39.86 -3.93
CA ALA A 221 11.12 -39.04 -4.42
C ALA A 221 10.80 -37.56 -4.12
N LYS A 222 11.82 -36.81 -3.69
CA LYS A 222 11.74 -35.34 -3.55
C LYS A 222 10.96 -34.74 -4.72
N CYS A 223 9.83 -34.11 -4.41
CA CYS A 223 8.94 -33.52 -5.40
C CYS A 223 8.78 -32.02 -5.14
N VAL A 224 8.57 -31.25 -6.21
CA VAL A 224 8.26 -29.82 -6.11
C VAL A 224 6.75 -29.66 -6.08
N TRP A 225 6.26 -29.07 -5.01
CA TRP A 225 4.84 -28.86 -4.77
C TRP A 225 4.36 -27.55 -5.40
N ASP A 226 5.06 -26.43 -5.11
CA ASP A 226 4.74 -25.11 -5.64
C ASP A 226 6.00 -24.31 -6.01
N CYS A 227 5.87 -23.47 -7.03
CA CYS A 227 6.84 -22.44 -7.39
C CYS A 227 6.11 -21.09 -7.34
N CYS A 228 6.25 -20.36 -6.23
CA CYS A 228 5.50 -19.14 -5.99
C CYS A 228 6.40 -17.91 -6.03
N ASN A 229 5.99 -16.87 -6.76
CA ASN A 229 6.64 -15.55 -6.75
C ASN A 229 5.76 -14.48 -6.06
N THR A 230 4.58 -14.85 -5.56
CA THR A 230 3.63 -13.98 -4.86
C THR A 230 2.97 -14.72 -3.70
N SER A 231 2.55 -13.98 -2.67
CA SER A 231 1.90 -14.58 -1.49
C SER A 231 0.55 -15.21 -1.85
N SER A 232 -0.13 -14.68 -2.88
CA SER A 232 -1.39 -15.26 -3.39
C SER A 232 -1.21 -16.66 -3.97
N CYS A 233 -0.03 -17.00 -4.50
CA CYS A 233 0.24 -18.33 -5.03
C CYS A 233 0.26 -19.37 -3.89
N LEU A 234 0.84 -19.02 -2.73
CA LEU A 234 0.90 -19.90 -1.56
C LEU A 234 -0.48 -20.14 -0.93
N ASN A 235 -1.46 -19.27 -1.16
CA ASN A 235 -2.80 -19.41 -0.57
C ASN A 235 -3.51 -20.70 -0.97
N THR A 236 -3.21 -21.27 -2.15
CA THR A 236 -3.81 -22.52 -2.61
C THR A 236 -3.60 -23.67 -1.63
N HIS A 237 -2.41 -23.76 -1.03
CA HIS A 237 -2.02 -24.85 -0.13
C HIS A 237 -1.89 -24.42 1.33
N PHE A 238 -1.61 -23.14 1.58
CA PHE A 238 -1.34 -22.62 2.92
C PHE A 238 -2.36 -21.58 3.40
N GLY A 239 -3.34 -21.18 2.59
CA GLY A 239 -4.25 -20.06 2.89
C GLY A 239 -5.04 -20.22 4.19
N ALA A 240 -5.43 -21.45 4.55
CA ALA A 240 -6.10 -21.74 5.83
C ALA A 240 -5.18 -21.51 7.05
N TYR A 241 -3.86 -21.53 6.86
CA TYR A 241 -2.86 -21.47 7.92
C TYR A 241 -2.15 -20.12 8.02
N TRP A 242 -2.22 -19.30 6.97
CA TRP A 242 -1.63 -17.97 6.92
C TRP A 242 -2.13 -17.05 8.05
N ASN A 243 -3.37 -17.26 8.51
CA ASN A 243 -4.00 -16.48 9.58
C ASN A 243 -3.89 -17.10 10.97
N THR A 244 -3.43 -18.35 11.08
CA THR A 244 -3.33 -19.08 12.36
C THR A 244 -1.89 -19.32 12.81
N GLY A 245 -0.93 -19.21 11.89
CA GLY A 245 0.48 -19.12 12.21
C GLY A 245 0.75 -17.80 12.92
N ALA A 246 0.75 -17.84 14.26
CA ALA A 246 1.19 -16.75 15.09
C ALA A 246 2.55 -16.24 14.58
N PHE A 247 2.54 -15.10 13.88
CA PHE A 247 3.65 -14.17 13.95
C PHE A 247 3.79 -13.83 15.42
N THR A 248 4.65 -14.55 16.15
CA THR A 248 5.13 -14.07 17.44
C THR A 248 5.74 -12.72 17.17
N ALA A 249 5.00 -11.71 17.60
CA ALA A 249 5.26 -10.31 17.40
C ALA A 249 6.70 -9.96 17.73
N GLN A 250 7.47 -9.60 16.71
CA GLN A 250 8.67 -8.80 16.94
C GLN A 250 8.82 -7.61 16.00
N ASN A 251 7.96 -7.40 14.99
CA ASN A 251 8.03 -6.19 14.14
C ASN A 251 6.76 -5.89 13.33
N LEU A 252 5.56 -6.15 13.86
CA LEU A 252 4.36 -5.49 13.34
C LEU A 252 4.26 -4.17 14.11
N GLY A 253 4.34 -3.04 13.41
CA GLY A 253 4.27 -1.72 14.03
C GLY A 253 3.09 -1.62 14.99
N HIS A 254 3.28 -0.92 16.10
CA HIS A 254 2.25 -0.71 17.12
C HIS A 254 0.92 -0.32 16.48
N ILE A 255 -0.11 -1.15 16.66
CA ILE A 255 -1.46 -0.87 16.17
C ILE A 255 -2.12 0.01 17.23
N TYR A 256 -2.53 1.22 16.86
CA TYR A 256 -3.24 2.11 17.76
C TYR A 256 -4.75 1.93 17.59
N CYS A 257 -5.40 1.39 18.60
CA CYS A 257 -6.86 1.28 18.64
C CYS A 257 -7.45 2.36 19.53
N GLY A 258 -8.62 2.88 19.19
CA GLY A 258 -9.39 3.67 20.14
C GLY A 258 -9.90 2.75 21.25
N GLU A 259 -9.65 3.09 22.51
CA GLU A 259 -10.24 2.42 23.67
C GLU A 259 -11.32 3.32 24.27
N CYS A 260 -12.47 2.72 24.55
CA CYS A 260 -13.52 3.33 25.34
C CYS A 260 -14.35 2.24 26.04
N ALA A 261 -14.63 2.47 27.31
CA ALA A 261 -15.44 1.60 28.17
C ALA A 261 -16.75 2.29 28.56
N ASP A 262 -17.73 1.48 28.98
CA ASP A 262 -18.95 1.94 29.67
C ASP A 262 -19.91 2.80 28.84
N GLY A 263 -19.97 2.60 27.51
CA GLY A 263 -20.93 3.30 26.66
C GLY A 263 -20.64 4.78 26.43
N SER A 264 -19.44 5.24 26.82
CA SER A 264 -18.95 6.61 26.60
C SER A 264 -18.42 6.86 25.18
N CYS A 265 -18.40 5.83 24.32
CA CYS A 265 -18.00 5.91 22.93
C CYS A 265 -19.06 6.67 22.10
N SER A 266 -19.08 8.00 22.19
CA SER A 266 -19.80 8.79 21.18
C SER A 266 -18.96 8.84 19.90
N LEU A 267 -19.59 8.74 18.72
CA LEU A 267 -18.88 8.85 17.42
C LEU A 267 -18.05 10.14 17.26
N ALA A 268 -18.27 11.14 18.12
CA ALA A 268 -17.58 12.42 18.15
C ALA A 268 -16.70 12.64 19.40
N GLY A 269 -16.64 11.66 20.32
CA GLY A 269 -15.98 11.79 21.62
C GLY A 269 -14.68 11.00 21.70
N GLN A 270 -13.71 11.60 22.40
CA GLN A 270 -12.32 11.16 22.51
C GLN A 270 -12.19 9.68 22.91
N THR A 271 -11.77 8.84 21.96
CA THR A 271 -11.19 7.53 22.27
C THR A 271 -9.73 7.73 22.66
N LYS A 272 -9.28 7.05 23.72
CA LYS A 272 -7.86 7.02 24.05
C LYS A 272 -7.19 6.06 23.08
N ASN A 273 -6.20 6.52 22.32
CA ASN A 273 -5.41 5.62 21.49
C ASN A 273 -4.55 4.71 22.38
N VAL A 274 -4.79 3.40 22.32
CA VAL A 274 -3.98 2.37 22.97
C VAL A 274 -3.17 1.60 21.96
N SER A 275 -1.90 1.36 22.27
CA SER A 275 -1.03 0.49 21.48
C SER A 275 -1.36 -0.97 21.77
N CYS A 276 -1.74 -1.70 20.75
CA CYS A 276 -1.94 -3.14 20.78
C CYS A 276 -0.67 -3.83 20.29
N ASP A 277 0.10 -4.40 21.22
CA ASP A 277 1.41 -5.00 20.91
C ASP A 277 1.31 -6.27 20.05
N THR A 278 0.15 -6.94 20.03
CA THR A 278 -0.08 -8.18 19.30
C THR A 278 -1.50 -8.32 18.73
N GLY A 279 -2.22 -7.21 18.53
CA GLY A 279 -3.69 -7.23 18.47
C GLY A 279 -4.34 -6.54 17.29
N MET A 280 -5.56 -6.97 16.96
CA MET A 280 -6.50 -6.26 16.11
C MET A 280 -7.34 -5.29 16.95
N CYS A 281 -7.92 -4.27 16.32
CA CYS A 281 -8.93 -3.45 17.00
C CYS A 281 -10.26 -4.19 17.00
N SER A 282 -10.86 -4.37 18.18
CA SER A 282 -12.24 -4.86 18.32
C SER A 282 -13.18 -3.76 18.78
N TRP A 283 -14.40 -3.82 18.27
CA TRP A 283 -15.54 -3.01 18.67
C TRP A 283 -16.68 -3.94 19.05
N THR A 284 -17.15 -3.86 20.27
CA THR A 284 -18.30 -4.65 20.74
C THR A 284 -19.47 -3.72 21.02
N VAL A 285 -20.57 -3.92 20.29
CA VAL A 285 -21.83 -3.22 20.47
C VAL A 285 -22.77 -4.10 21.28
N HIS A 286 -23.09 -3.65 22.48
CA HIS A 286 -24.08 -4.26 23.38
C HIS A 286 -25.42 -3.55 23.20
N ASN A 287 -26.36 -4.20 22.54
CA ASN A 287 -27.72 -3.71 22.40
C ASN A 287 -28.60 -4.28 23.52
N ARG A 288 -29.39 -3.41 24.14
CA ARG A 288 -30.28 -3.72 25.26
C ARG A 288 -31.73 -3.74 24.81
N LEU A 289 -32.55 -4.51 25.50
CA LEU A 289 -34.00 -4.61 25.30
C LEU A 289 -34.76 -3.29 25.46
N ASP A 290 -34.21 -2.32 26.19
CA ASP A 290 -34.78 -0.98 26.36
C ASP A 290 -34.54 -0.06 25.15
N GLY A 291 -33.91 -0.58 24.09
CA GLY A 291 -33.52 0.18 22.90
C GLY A 291 -32.21 0.95 23.07
N GLY A 292 -31.54 0.84 24.23
CA GLY A 292 -30.22 1.42 24.44
C GLY A 292 -29.11 0.57 23.83
N SER A 293 -28.10 1.22 23.26
CA SER A 293 -26.87 0.55 22.80
C SER A 293 -25.66 1.13 23.51
N THR A 294 -24.76 0.28 23.97
CA THR A 294 -23.45 0.69 24.45
C THR A 294 -22.37 0.10 23.58
N VAL A 295 -21.42 0.92 23.17
CA VAL A 295 -20.25 0.46 22.41
C VAL A 295 -19.07 0.39 23.38
N SER A 296 -18.23 -0.63 23.19
CA SER A 296 -16.90 -0.71 23.78
C SER A 296 -15.90 -0.98 22.67
N SER A 297 -14.68 -0.49 22.83
CA SER A 297 -13.60 -0.72 21.86
C SER A 297 -12.28 -0.94 22.58
N GLY A 298 -11.39 -1.73 21.96
CA GLY A 298 -10.09 -2.03 22.54
C GLY A 298 -9.25 -2.97 21.70
N CYS A 299 -8.15 -3.42 22.27
CA CYS A 299 -7.26 -4.42 21.66
C CYS A 299 -7.81 -5.84 21.88
N THR A 300 -7.88 -6.64 20.82
CA THR A 300 -8.15 -8.08 20.92
C THR A 300 -7.07 -8.88 20.20
N SER A 301 -6.88 -10.14 20.59
CA SER A 301 -6.01 -11.03 19.80
C SER A 301 -6.72 -11.48 18.52
N GLN A 302 -5.94 -11.79 17.47
CA GLN A 302 -6.48 -12.34 16.23
C GLN A 302 -7.33 -13.59 16.51
N ASN A 303 -6.83 -14.53 17.31
CA ASN A 303 -7.56 -15.74 17.66
C ASN A 303 -8.89 -15.47 18.39
N GLN A 304 -8.91 -14.55 19.37
CA GLN A 304 -10.16 -14.21 20.06
C GLN A 304 -11.19 -13.61 19.10
N CYS A 305 -10.76 -12.74 18.20
CA CYS A 305 -11.65 -12.21 17.20
C CYS A 305 -12.21 -13.29 16.27
N TRP A 306 -11.36 -14.20 15.79
CA TRP A 306 -11.78 -15.29 14.91
C TRP A 306 -12.76 -16.23 15.61
N THR A 307 -12.51 -16.59 16.86
CA THR A 307 -13.43 -17.40 17.66
C THR A 307 -14.78 -16.71 17.81
N GLN A 308 -14.78 -15.43 18.18
CA GLN A 308 -16.02 -14.65 18.31
C GLN A 308 -16.77 -14.51 16.98
N TRP A 309 -16.05 -14.34 15.88
CA TRP A 309 -16.66 -14.23 14.55
C TRP A 309 -17.29 -15.56 14.10
N TRP A 310 -16.57 -16.67 14.25
CA TRP A 310 -17.05 -18.01 13.85
C TRP A 310 -18.25 -18.47 14.68
N GLU A 311 -18.17 -18.34 16.00
CA GLU A 311 -19.25 -18.73 16.91
C GLU A 311 -20.52 -17.90 16.67
N GLN A 312 -20.37 -16.69 16.11
CA GLN A 312 -21.47 -15.76 15.90
C GLN A 312 -21.80 -15.49 14.43
N THR A 313 -21.32 -16.25 13.44
CA THR A 313 -21.56 -15.94 12.01
C THR A 313 -23.04 -15.68 11.64
N ARG A 314 -23.98 -16.48 12.18
CA ARG A 314 -25.43 -16.23 12.00
C ARG A 314 -25.98 -15.07 12.86
N HIS A 315 -25.36 -14.79 14.00
CA HIS A 315 -25.71 -13.67 14.89
C HIS A 315 -25.16 -12.32 14.37
N ASN A 316 -23.98 -12.32 13.76
CA ASN A 316 -23.29 -11.13 13.27
C ASN A 316 -23.97 -10.53 12.04
N GLN A 317 -24.52 -11.38 11.16
CA GLN A 317 -25.36 -10.91 10.05
C GLN A 317 -26.61 -10.19 10.58
N TYR A 318 -27.28 -10.78 11.57
CA TYR A 318 -28.47 -10.19 12.21
C TYR A 318 -28.12 -8.89 12.96
N CYS A 319 -26.99 -8.85 13.65
CA CYS A 319 -26.44 -7.65 14.30
C CYS A 319 -26.17 -6.51 13.32
N MET A 320 -25.56 -6.81 12.17
CA MET A 320 -25.30 -5.85 11.10
C MET A 320 -26.60 -5.26 10.57
N ASP A 321 -27.60 -6.11 10.32
CA ASP A 321 -28.90 -5.66 9.83
C ASP A 321 -29.63 -4.77 10.86
N GLN A 322 -29.63 -5.17 12.14
CA GLN A 322 -30.24 -4.35 13.21
C GLN A 322 -29.56 -2.98 13.35
N PHE A 323 -28.23 -2.94 13.31
CA PHE A 323 -27.45 -1.71 13.39
C PHE A 323 -27.65 -0.80 12.17
N MET A 324 -27.66 -1.36 10.96
CA MET A 324 -27.78 -0.61 9.70
C MET A 324 -29.20 -0.10 9.46
N PHE A 325 -30.22 -0.85 9.87
CA PHE A 325 -31.62 -0.53 9.61
C PHE A 325 -32.37 0.03 10.82
N GLY A 326 -31.70 0.22 11.95
CA GLY A 326 -32.28 0.86 13.15
C GLY A 326 -33.46 0.08 13.75
N ALA A 327 -33.47 -1.25 13.57
CA ALA A 327 -34.51 -2.09 14.12
C ALA A 327 -34.29 -2.23 15.65
N SER A 328 -35.39 -2.17 16.41
CA SER A 328 -35.34 -2.39 17.85
C SER A 328 -35.08 -3.89 18.11
N PRO A 329 -34.01 -4.24 18.84
CA PRO A 329 -33.70 -5.63 19.09
C PRO A 329 -34.72 -6.24 20.06
N ASN A 330 -35.20 -7.45 19.75
CA ASN A 330 -36.14 -8.20 20.61
C ASN A 330 -35.44 -9.04 21.69
N GLN A 331 -34.11 -8.95 21.78
CA GLN A 331 -33.25 -9.64 22.75
C GLN A 331 -31.97 -8.82 22.97
N ASN A 332 -31.32 -8.98 24.13
CA ASN A 332 -29.99 -8.40 24.33
C ASN A 332 -29.01 -9.05 23.35
N LEU A 333 -28.24 -8.24 22.63
CA LEU A 333 -27.35 -8.69 21.57
C LEU A 333 -25.97 -8.05 21.70
N ASP A 334 -24.96 -8.90 21.72
CA ASP A 334 -23.55 -8.51 21.75
C ASP A 334 -22.95 -8.77 20.38
N CYS A 335 -22.62 -7.71 19.67
CA CYS A 335 -22.11 -7.76 18.31
C CYS A 335 -20.65 -7.32 18.32
N THR A 336 -19.72 -8.23 18.04
CA THR A 336 -18.28 -7.89 18.00
C THR A 336 -17.78 -7.83 16.57
N PHE A 337 -17.18 -6.69 16.23
CA PHE A 337 -16.53 -6.43 14.96
C PHE A 337 -15.04 -6.27 15.19
N CYS A 338 -14.22 -6.87 14.34
CA CYS A 338 -12.79 -6.59 14.36
C CYS A 338 -12.33 -6.09 13.03
N CYS A 339 -11.32 -5.25 13.05
CA CYS A 339 -10.74 -4.69 11.85
C CYS A 339 -9.22 -4.77 11.93
N HIS A 340 -8.61 -5.08 10.78
CA HIS A 340 -7.17 -5.12 10.63
C HIS A 340 -6.63 -3.69 10.49
N ALA A 341 -5.45 -3.41 11.05
CA ALA A 341 -4.83 -2.09 11.13
C ALA A 341 -4.60 -1.38 9.77
N SER A 342 -4.59 -2.14 8.69
CA SER A 342 -4.49 -1.63 7.31
C SER A 342 -5.78 -0.99 6.80
N TYR A 343 -6.90 -1.10 7.52
CA TYR A 343 -8.17 -0.47 7.20
C TYR A 343 -8.48 0.61 8.23
N ASP A 344 -8.74 1.81 7.74
CA ASP A 344 -9.12 2.96 8.55
C ASP A 344 -10.48 2.66 9.23
N CYS A 345 -10.45 2.26 10.50
CA CYS A 345 -11.60 1.75 11.27
C CYS A 345 -12.53 2.88 11.73
N ASN A 346 -12.80 3.86 10.86
CA ASN A 346 -13.61 5.02 11.20
C ASN A 346 -15.07 4.73 10.83
N ILE A 347 -15.87 4.45 11.87
CA ILE A 347 -17.29 4.06 11.79
C ILE A 347 -18.16 5.13 11.07
N GLY A 348 -17.70 6.38 11.01
CA GLY A 348 -18.52 7.50 10.56
C GLY A 348 -18.78 7.66 9.05
N THR A 349 -17.98 7.08 8.14
CA THR A 349 -18.04 7.52 6.72
C THR A 349 -17.97 6.45 5.63
N LYS A 350 -17.57 5.20 5.89
CA LYS A 350 -17.28 4.23 4.80
C LYS A 350 -18.11 2.93 4.77
N TYR A 351 -18.95 2.66 5.75
CA TYR A 351 -19.69 1.38 5.83
C TYR A 351 -20.83 1.20 4.81
N ARG A 352 -21.13 2.20 3.95
CA ARG A 352 -22.11 2.03 2.87
C ARG A 352 -21.63 1.17 1.69
N ASN A 353 -20.32 1.09 1.41
CA ASN A 353 -19.84 0.60 0.10
C ASN A 353 -18.72 -0.45 0.12
N GLN A 354 -18.23 -0.94 1.28
CA GLN A 354 -17.02 -1.79 1.31
C GLN A 354 -17.17 -3.19 1.93
N LEU A 355 -18.39 -3.62 2.29
CA LEU A 355 -18.61 -4.95 2.89
C LEU A 355 -19.04 -6.05 1.91
N VAL A 356 -18.93 -5.83 0.59
CA VAL A 356 -19.31 -6.85 -0.42
C VAL A 356 -18.14 -7.78 -0.80
N HIS A 357 -16.92 -7.54 -0.32
CA HIS A 357 -15.77 -8.39 -0.67
C HIS A 357 -14.87 -8.66 0.54
N TRP A 358 -15.14 -9.77 1.22
CA TRP A 358 -14.19 -10.57 1.99
C TRP A 358 -14.41 -12.04 1.66
#